data_AF-A0A967BZX9-F1
#
_entry.id   AF-A0A967BZX9-F1
#
_cell.length_a   1.000
_cell.length_b   1.000
_cell.length_c   1.000
_cell.angle_alpha   90.00
_cell.angle_beta   90.00
_cell.angle_gamma   90.00
#
_symmetry.space_group_name_H-M   'P 1'
#
loop_
_entity.id
_entity.type
_entity.pdbx_description
1 polymer ?
#
loop_
_entity_poly.entity_id
_entity_poly.type
_entity_poly.pdbx_seq_one_letter_code
_entity_poly.pdbx_strand_id
1 'polypeptide(L)'
;MVAALILRFTGWAYADPLFGAAIGLFIIPRAWRLGRKAIRVLVEAAPTDICVNDMRAHLAAIPEVVDVHDIHVWTLTSDMNVASAHLMINNEADPHPVLDQARDLLKDNYDIAHTTLQVEPDTHKGCLEANC
;
A
#
# COMPACT_ATOMS: atom_id res chain seq x y z
N MET A 1 -26.09 25.33 34.02
CA MET A 1 -26.27 26.31 35.12
C MET A 1 -24.96 26.59 35.88
N VAL A 2 -24.14 25.58 36.21
CA VAL A 2 -22.85 25.77 36.93
C VAL A 2 -21.81 26.58 36.11
N ALA A 3 -21.72 26.37 34.80
CA ALA A 3 -20.80 27.12 33.93
C ALA A 3 -21.09 28.64 33.88
N ALA A 4 -22.37 29.04 33.93
CA ALA A 4 -22.78 30.45 33.94
C ALA A 4 -22.43 31.17 35.26
N LEU A 5 -22.41 30.43 36.38
CA LEU A 5 -22.00 30.97 37.69
C LEU A 5 -20.49 31.19 37.77
N ILE A 6 -19.67 30.31 37.18
CA ILE A 6 -18.21 30.44 37.16
C ILE A 6 -17.77 31.66 36.31
N LEU A 7 -18.35 31.83 35.12
CA LEU A 7 -18.14 32.99 34.24
C LEU A 7 -18.45 34.33 34.93
N ARG A 8 -19.50 34.35 35.77
CA ARG A 8 -19.94 35.55 36.49
C ARG A 8 -18.97 35.97 37.60
N PHE A 9 -18.26 35.02 38.22
CA PHE A 9 -17.39 35.28 39.39
C PHE A 9 -15.90 35.42 39.05
N THR A 10 -15.39 34.79 37.99
CA THR A 10 -13.97 34.92 37.61
C THR A 10 -13.72 35.95 36.50
N GLY A 11 -14.76 36.39 35.78
CA GLY A 11 -14.64 37.36 34.69
C GLY A 11 -13.84 36.86 33.48
N TRP A 12 -13.37 35.61 33.51
CA TRP A 12 -12.44 35.08 32.53
C TRP A 12 -13.19 34.40 31.39
N ALA A 13 -13.90 35.21 30.60
CA ALA A 13 -14.67 34.75 29.43
C ALA A 13 -13.81 34.07 28.36
N TYR A 14 -12.48 34.28 28.42
CA TYR A 14 -11.51 33.66 27.52
C TYR A 14 -11.06 32.26 27.94
N ALA A 15 -11.39 31.80 29.15
CA ALA A 15 -10.99 30.47 29.61
C ALA A 15 -11.55 29.37 28.70
N ASP A 16 -12.84 29.44 28.38
CA ASP A 16 -13.54 28.45 27.55
C ASP A 16 -12.94 28.32 26.12
N PRO A 17 -12.76 29.40 25.34
CA PRO A 17 -12.10 29.30 24.03
C PRO A 17 -10.61 28.94 24.10
N LEU A 18 -9.89 29.27 25.18
CA LEU A 18 -8.49 28.87 25.36
C LEU A 18 -8.35 27.36 25.57
N PHE A 19 -9.18 26.79 26.45
CA PHE A 19 -9.21 25.34 26.67
C PHE A 19 -9.70 24.61 25.42
N GLY A 20 -10.71 25.14 24.72
CA GLY A 20 -11.17 24.61 23.44
C GLY A 20 -10.06 24.60 22.38
N ALA A 21 -9.30 25.69 22.25
CA ALA A 21 -8.16 25.78 21.35
C ALA A 21 -7.04 24.79 21.73
N ALA A 22 -6.73 24.65 23.03
CA ALA A 22 -5.72 23.72 23.51
C ALA A 22 -6.11 22.25 23.22
N ILE A 23 -7.37 21.89 23.48
CA ILE A 23 -7.90 20.55 23.16
C ILE A 23 -7.89 20.34 21.65
N GLY A 24 -8.31 21.33 20.86
CA GLY A 24 -8.26 21.29 19.40
C GLY A 24 -6.84 21.04 18.89
N LEU A 25 -5.85 21.79 19.39
CA LEU A 25 -4.43 21.62 19.04
C LEU A 25 -3.90 20.22 19.39
N PHE A 26 -4.44 19.59 20.43
CA PHE A 26 -4.06 18.25 20.86
C PHE A 26 -4.72 17.15 20.01
N ILE A 27 -5.97 17.33 19.58
CA ILE A 27 -6.73 16.32 18.82
C ILE A 27 -6.40 16.37 17.33
N ILE A 28 -6.30 17.57 16.72
CA ILE A 28 -6.10 17.75 15.27
C ILE A 28 -4.91 16.93 14.72
N PRO A 29 -3.70 16.94 15.33
CA PRO A 29 -2.56 16.20 14.79
C PRO A 29 -2.78 14.68 14.78
N ARG A 30 -3.54 14.16 15.75
CA ARG A 30 -3.87 12.73 15.85
C ARG A 30 -4.92 12.35 14.81
N ALA A 31 -5.98 13.14 14.71
CA ALA A 31 -7.04 12.95 13.72
C ALA A 31 -6.47 13.03 12.29
N TRP A 32 -5.60 14.00 12.03
CA TRP A 32 -4.94 14.16 10.73
C TRP A 32 -4.07 12.95 10.35
N ARG A 33 -3.27 12.45 11.31
CA ARG A 33 -2.42 11.28 11.08
C ARG A 33 -3.23 10.03 10.77
N LEU A 34 -4.33 9.82 11.49
CA LEU A 34 -5.23 8.70 11.26
C LEU A 34 -5.97 8.83 9.92
N GLY A 35 -6.49 10.03 9.63
CA GLY A 35 -7.16 10.33 8.36
C GLY A 35 -6.24 10.14 7.16
N ARG A 36 -4.98 10.58 7.25
CA ARG A 36 -3.99 10.39 6.18
C ARG A 36 -3.69 8.91 5.91
N LYS A 37 -3.67 8.06 6.94
CA LYS A 37 -3.54 6.60 6.75
C LYS A 37 -4.75 6.03 6.00
N ALA A 38 -5.95 6.41 6.41
CA ALA A 38 -7.18 5.95 5.74
C ALA A 38 -7.23 6.40 4.28
N ILE A 39 -6.88 7.65 3.98
CA ILE A 39 -6.79 8.16 2.60
C ILE A 39 -5.73 7.38 1.81
N ARG A 40 -4.58 7.07 2.40
CA ARG A 40 -3.51 6.31 1.73
C ARG A 40 -3.99 4.92 1.31
N VAL A 41 -4.77 4.26 2.16
CA VAL A 41 -5.40 2.97 1.84
C VAL A 41 -6.47 3.14 0.76
N LEU A 42 -7.34 4.15 0.85
CA LEU A 42 -8.40 4.40 -0.13
C LEU A 42 -7.89 4.72 -1.54
N VAL A 43 -6.69 5.31 -1.64
CA VAL A 43 -6.06 5.66 -2.92
C VAL A 43 -5.17 4.52 -3.43
N GLU A 44 -5.16 3.35 -2.76
CA GLU A 44 -4.31 2.21 -3.13
C GLU A 44 -2.85 2.62 -3.32
N ALA A 45 -2.38 3.54 -2.47
CA ALA A 45 -1.06 4.12 -2.64
C ALA A 45 0.03 3.06 -2.45
N ALA A 46 1.08 3.15 -3.28
CA ALA A 46 2.20 2.23 -3.21
C ALA A 46 2.84 2.20 -1.80
N PRO A 47 3.20 1.02 -1.29
CA PRO A 47 3.95 0.89 -0.05
C PRO A 47 5.30 1.61 -0.21
N THR A 48 5.68 2.39 0.79
CA THR A 48 6.93 3.19 0.77
C THR A 48 8.18 2.34 0.93
N ASP A 49 7.99 1.07 1.30
CA ASP A 49 9.01 0.23 1.89
C ASP A 49 9.44 -0.87 0.90
N ILE A 50 8.81 -0.92 -0.28
CA ILE A 50 9.03 -1.93 -1.32
C ILE A 50 9.60 -1.25 -2.58
N CYS A 51 10.80 -1.66 -2.98
CA CYS A 51 11.39 -1.28 -4.25
C CYS A 51 10.86 -2.20 -5.36
N VAL A 52 10.00 -1.67 -6.23
CA VAL A 52 9.43 -2.43 -7.36
C VAL A 52 10.51 -2.97 -8.30
N ASN A 53 11.61 -2.25 -8.47
CA ASN A 53 12.73 -2.70 -9.30
C ASN A 53 13.42 -3.94 -8.73
N ASP A 54 13.59 -4.02 -7.41
CA ASP A 54 14.18 -5.19 -6.75
C ASP A 54 13.21 -6.39 -6.82
N MET A 55 11.90 -6.13 -6.69
CA MET A 55 10.86 -7.14 -6.90
C MET A 55 10.89 -7.70 -8.32
N ARG A 56 11.00 -6.83 -9.33
CA ARG A 56 11.16 -7.25 -10.73
C ARG A 56 12.39 -8.13 -10.90
N ALA A 57 13.53 -7.71 -10.37
CA ALA A 57 14.78 -8.46 -10.48
C ALA A 57 14.70 -9.85 -9.82
N HIS A 58 14.08 -9.93 -8.64
CA HIS A 58 13.89 -11.19 -7.93
C HIS A 58 12.91 -12.13 -8.64
N LEU A 59 11.80 -11.62 -9.20
CA LEU A 59 10.85 -12.43 -9.98
C LEU A 59 11.47 -12.90 -11.31
N ALA A 60 12.25 -12.03 -11.98
CA ALA A 60 12.97 -12.39 -13.20
C ALA A 60 14.11 -13.40 -12.99
N ALA A 61 14.54 -13.61 -11.74
CA ALA A 61 15.54 -14.62 -11.39
C ALA A 61 14.95 -16.02 -11.22
N ILE A 62 13.63 -16.18 -11.23
CA ILE A 62 12.96 -17.48 -11.17
C ILE A 62 13.25 -18.24 -12.48
N PRO A 63 13.62 -19.53 -12.44
CA PRO A 63 13.84 -20.33 -13.63
C PRO A 63 12.64 -20.29 -14.58
N GLU A 64 12.92 -20.30 -15.89
CA GLU A 64 11.93 -20.21 -16.97
C GLU A 64 11.23 -18.85 -17.15
N VAL A 65 11.46 -17.87 -16.26
CA VAL A 65 10.97 -16.50 -16.46
C VAL A 65 11.89 -15.75 -17.42
N VAL A 66 11.28 -15.21 -18.48
CA VAL A 66 11.93 -14.44 -19.55
C VAL A 66 11.84 -12.95 -19.27
N ASP A 67 10.68 -12.48 -18.79
CA ASP A 67 10.46 -11.09 -18.43
C ASP A 67 9.35 -10.96 -17.37
N VAL A 68 9.34 -9.83 -16.67
CA VAL A 68 8.33 -9.48 -15.67
C VAL A 68 7.90 -8.04 -15.90
N HIS A 69 6.61 -7.82 -16.05
CA HIS A 69 6.05 -6.49 -16.32
C HIS A 69 4.73 -6.27 -15.57
N ASP A 70 4.21 -5.04 -15.67
CA ASP A 70 2.97 -4.59 -15.04
C ASP A 70 2.89 -4.88 -13.53
N ILE A 71 4.01 -4.68 -12.82
CA ILE A 71 4.07 -4.92 -11.38
C ILE A 71 3.35 -3.78 -10.67
N HIS A 72 2.23 -4.12 -10.05
CA HIS A 72 1.44 -3.24 -9.22
C HIS A 72 1.47 -3.74 -7.79
N VAL A 73 1.82 -2.88 -6.84
CA VAL A 73 1.82 -3.19 -5.41
C VAL A 73 1.08 -2.10 -4.67
N TRP A 74 0.10 -2.49 -3.87
CA TRP A 74 -0.71 -1.56 -3.09
C TRP A 74 -1.02 -2.09 -1.70
N THR A 75 -1.32 -1.18 -0.79
CA THR A 75 -1.70 -1.51 0.58
C THR A 75 -3.22 -1.59 0.68
N LEU A 76 -3.76 -2.78 0.93
CA LEU A 76 -5.20 -3.02 1.06
C LEU A 76 -5.74 -2.63 2.44
N THR A 77 -4.97 -2.90 3.50
CA THR A 77 -5.27 -2.47 4.88
C THR A 77 -3.98 -2.09 5.60
N SER A 78 -4.06 -1.53 6.81
CA SER A 78 -2.88 -1.02 7.55
C SER A 78 -1.71 -2.00 7.65
N ASP A 79 -1.96 -3.31 7.59
CA ASP A 79 -0.97 -4.37 7.75
C ASP A 79 -1.07 -5.44 6.63
N MET A 80 -1.64 -5.11 5.48
CA MET A 80 -1.79 -6.07 4.37
C MET A 80 -1.45 -5.41 3.03
N ASN A 81 -0.36 -5.87 2.43
CA ASN A 81 0.03 -5.53 1.07
C ASN A 81 -0.46 -6.61 0.10
N VAL A 82 -0.81 -6.17 -1.11
CA VAL A 82 -1.27 -7.02 -2.21
C VAL A 82 -0.46 -6.65 -3.45
N ALA A 83 -0.19 -7.63 -4.31
CA ALA A 83 0.50 -7.40 -5.58
C ALA A 83 -0.20 -8.06 -6.76
N SER A 84 -0.07 -7.41 -7.93
CA SER A 84 -0.37 -7.99 -9.23
C SER A 84 0.86 -7.88 -10.12
N ALA A 85 1.16 -8.92 -10.90
CA ALA A 85 2.27 -8.89 -11.85
C ALA A 85 2.04 -9.87 -13.01
N HIS A 86 2.68 -9.59 -14.13
CA HIS A 86 2.70 -10.46 -15.30
C HIS A 86 4.09 -11.08 -15.42
N LEU A 87 4.12 -12.41 -15.53
CA LEU A 87 5.33 -13.22 -15.69
C LEU A 87 5.32 -13.82 -17.10
N MET A 88 6.27 -13.40 -17.92
CA MET A 88 6.50 -14.03 -19.22
C MET A 88 7.44 -15.22 -19.03
N ILE A 89 7.02 -16.40 -19.46
CA ILE A 89 7.78 -17.64 -19.34
C ILE A 89 8.11 -18.24 -20.70
N ASN A 90 9.13 -19.09 -20.75
CA ASN A 90 9.44 -19.87 -21.95
C ASN A 90 8.21 -20.67 -22.40
N ASN A 91 7.91 -20.70 -23.71
CA ASN A 91 6.69 -21.33 -24.24
C ASN A 91 6.56 -22.84 -23.93
N GLU A 92 7.66 -23.51 -23.66
CA GLU A 92 7.71 -24.95 -23.35
C GLU A 92 7.71 -25.25 -21.84
N ALA A 93 7.76 -24.22 -20.99
CA ALA A 93 7.81 -24.39 -19.54
C ALA A 93 6.43 -24.69 -18.93
N ASP A 94 6.43 -25.44 -17.83
CA ASP A 94 5.23 -25.59 -17.00
C ASP A 94 5.01 -24.31 -16.19
N PRO A 95 3.85 -23.65 -16.28
CA PRO A 95 3.56 -22.45 -15.51
C PRO A 95 3.39 -22.72 -14.00
N HIS A 96 3.08 -23.94 -13.56
CA HIS A 96 2.79 -24.20 -12.14
C HIS A 96 4.02 -23.99 -11.23
N PRO A 97 5.20 -24.58 -11.52
CA PRO A 97 6.39 -24.35 -10.70
C PRO A 97 6.82 -22.89 -10.65
N VAL A 98 6.62 -22.13 -11.73
CA VAL A 98 6.92 -20.69 -11.78
C VAL A 98 5.97 -19.93 -10.88
N LEU A 99 4.66 -20.23 -10.95
CA LEU A 99 3.64 -19.59 -10.14
C LEU A 99 3.87 -19.84 -8.64
N ASP A 100 4.19 -21.08 -8.25
CA ASP A 100 4.45 -21.42 -6.85
C ASP A 100 5.71 -20.74 -6.33
N GLN A 101 6.81 -20.75 -7.10
CA GLN A 101 8.04 -20.04 -6.72
C GLN A 101 7.83 -18.53 -6.60
N ALA A 102 7.08 -17.92 -7.51
CA ALA A 102 6.79 -16.50 -7.48
C ALA A 102 5.93 -16.12 -6.26
N ARG A 103 4.96 -16.96 -5.90
CA ARG A 103 4.13 -16.77 -4.70
C ARG A 103 4.95 -16.90 -3.43
N ASP A 104 5.80 -17.91 -3.33
CA ASP A 104 6.66 -18.11 -2.16
C ASP A 104 7.66 -16.96 -2.02
N LEU A 105 8.26 -16.50 -3.13
CA LEU A 105 9.16 -15.35 -3.14
C LEU A 105 8.47 -14.06 -2.66
N LEU A 106 7.26 -13.77 -3.15
CA LEU A 106 6.50 -12.58 -2.76
C LEU A 106 6.06 -12.63 -1.29
N LYS A 107 5.74 -13.82 -0.80
CA LYS A 107 5.39 -14.04 0.60
C LYS A 107 6.60 -13.89 1.52
N ASP A 108 7.71 -14.56 1.22
CA ASP A 108 8.85 -14.68 2.13
C ASP A 108 9.72 -13.42 2.14
N ASN A 109 9.90 -12.77 0.97
CA ASN A 109 10.79 -11.59 0.87
C ASN A 109 10.06 -10.26 1.04
N TYR A 110 8.75 -10.21 0.77
CA TYR A 110 7.97 -8.96 0.73
C TYR A 110 6.73 -8.96 1.64
N ASP A 111 6.46 -10.05 2.37
CA ASP A 111 5.27 -10.21 3.23
C ASP A 111 3.94 -9.99 2.48
N ILE A 112 3.90 -10.38 1.19
CA ILE A 112 2.72 -10.26 0.33
C ILE A 112 2.06 -11.64 0.21
N ALA A 113 1.08 -11.90 1.06
CA ALA A 113 0.34 -13.17 1.06
C ALA A 113 -0.72 -13.28 -0.05
N HIS A 114 -1.22 -12.13 -0.54
CA HIS A 114 -2.24 -12.07 -1.58
C HIS A 114 -1.64 -11.51 -2.87
N THR A 115 -1.50 -12.37 -3.87
CA THR A 115 -0.88 -12.03 -5.15
C THR A 115 -1.73 -12.54 -6.30
N THR A 116 -1.95 -11.72 -7.31
CA THR A 116 -2.50 -12.15 -8.60
C THR A 116 -1.38 -12.17 -9.62
N LEU A 117 -1.03 -13.35 -10.13
CA LEU A 117 0.06 -13.50 -11.08
C LEU A 117 -0.50 -14.04 -12.40
N GLN A 118 -0.33 -13.28 -13.47
CA GLN A 118 -0.67 -13.71 -14.82
C GLN A 118 0.58 -14.32 -15.44
N VAL A 119 0.47 -15.55 -15.95
CA VAL A 119 1.58 -16.24 -16.61
C VAL A 119 1.31 -16.26 -18.11
N GLU A 120 2.26 -15.75 -18.88
CA GLU A 120 2.16 -15.59 -20.33
C GLU A 120 3.32 -16.29 -21.03
N PRO A 121 3.12 -16.90 -22.21
CA PRO A 121 4.23 -17.41 -23.00
C PRO A 121 5.04 -16.25 -23.59
N ASP A 122 6.33 -16.48 -23.85
CA ASP A 122 7.24 -15.54 -24.54
C ASP A 122 6.76 -15.09 -25.95
N THR A 123 5.85 -15.85 -26.56
CA THR A 123 5.19 -15.50 -27.82
C THR A 123 4.06 -14.48 -27.65
N HIS A 124 3.67 -14.15 -26.42
CA HIS A 124 2.60 -13.21 -26.14
C HIS A 124 3.03 -11.77 -26.49
N LYS A 125 2.31 -11.14 -27.44
CA LYS A 125 2.57 -9.77 -27.92
C LYS A 125 1.61 -8.73 -27.35
N GLY A 126 0.89 -9.05 -26.27
CA GLY A 126 -0.14 -8.19 -25.69
C GLY A 126 0.39 -6.89 -25.09
N CYS A 127 1.67 -6.84 -24.73
CA CYS A 127 2.27 -5.69 -24.06
C CYS A 127 2.98 -4.79 -25.06
N LEU A 128 2.20 -4.08 -25.86
CA LEU A 128 2.63 -2.76 -26.31
C LEU A 128 2.61 -1.87 -25.07
N GLU A 129 3.78 -1.69 -24.45
CA GLU A 129 4.02 -0.75 -23.37
C GLU A 129 3.37 0.60 -23.70
N ALA A 130 2.24 0.89 -23.07
CA ALA A 130 1.75 2.25 -22.96
C ALA A 130 2.61 2.96 -21.92
N ASN A 131 3.86 3.24 -22.28
CA ASN A 131 4.73 4.16 -21.56
C ASN A 131 4.10 5.56 -21.64
N CYS A 132 3.47 6.00 -20.53
CA CYS A 132 3.44 7.39 -20.12
C CYS A 132 3.18 7.49 -18.60
#